data_AF-A0A7C9UTE3-F1
#
_entry.id   AF-A0A7C9UTE3-F1
#
_cell.length_a   1.000
_cell.length_b   1.000
_cell.length_c   1.000
_cell.angle_alpha   90.00
_cell.angle_beta   90.00
_cell.angle_gamma   90.00
#
_symmetry.space_group_name_H-M   'P 1'
#
loop_
_entity.id
_entity.type
_entity.pdbx_description
1 polymer ?
#
loop_
_entity_poly.entity_id
_entity_poly.type
_entity_poly.pdbx_seq_one_letter_code
_entity_poly.pdbx_strand_id
1 'polypeptide(L)'
;MTELPVATQFTGSTATEGDQKTFITNLRAFLAGVLGTAGTAEAARTALGTPAATEVLTKAGNLSGLADAAVAKGNLGLTLAGLLNVAQSWTKPQRPIATDTRTAGGTVTLDFTQYQNFAITLSSALTLGAPTIDANCAGQKGTIRIIAGSYTTPGGWWTGLKRVSSDGTTTMASLASLPSSGVARLDYEVISTSRIAVAYSVEEA
;
A
#
# COMPACT_ATOMS: atom_id res chain seq x y z
N MET A 1 51.19 -0.57 45.84
CA MET A 1 51.39 -1.70 44.92
C MET A 1 51.66 -2.91 45.77
N THR A 2 50.80 -3.92 45.73
CA THR A 2 51.03 -5.20 46.39
C THR A 2 52.32 -5.80 45.83
N GLU A 3 53.29 -6.11 46.70
CA GLU A 3 54.55 -6.73 46.28
C GLU A 3 54.28 -8.03 45.53
N LEU A 4 55.06 -8.25 44.47
CA LEU A 4 54.99 -9.50 43.74
C LEU A 4 55.45 -10.65 44.65
N PRO A 5 54.79 -11.82 44.61
CA PRO A 5 55.18 -13.02 45.34
C PRO A 5 56.69 -13.31 45.23
N VAL A 6 57.34 -13.54 46.37
CA VAL A 6 58.75 -13.93 46.41
C VAL A 6 58.93 -15.32 45.78
N ALA A 7 60.03 -15.56 45.07
CA ALA A 7 60.26 -16.78 44.29
C ALA A 7 60.08 -18.09 45.08
N THR A 8 60.32 -18.05 46.40
CA THR A 8 60.12 -19.18 47.33
C THR A 8 58.65 -19.59 47.50
N GLN A 9 57.69 -18.77 47.06
CA GLN A 9 56.26 -19.10 47.06
C GLN A 9 55.83 -19.98 45.88
N PHE A 10 56.71 -20.26 44.91
CA PHE A 10 56.45 -21.18 43.78
C PHE A 10 56.95 -22.61 44.03
N THR A 11 57.11 -23.03 45.29
CA THR A 11 57.79 -24.27 45.69
C THR A 11 56.94 -25.55 45.62
N GLY A 12 55.72 -25.49 45.09
CA GLY A 12 54.82 -26.66 44.90
C GLY A 12 54.61 -27.09 43.45
N SER A 13 55.26 -26.46 42.48
CA SER A 13 55.10 -26.80 41.06
C SER A 13 55.91 -28.03 40.70
N THR A 14 55.24 -29.11 40.31
CA THR A 14 55.88 -30.27 39.64
C THR A 14 56.11 -30.01 38.15
N ALA A 15 55.54 -28.94 37.59
CA ALA A 15 55.76 -28.56 36.20
C ALA A 15 57.18 -28.02 36.02
N THR A 16 57.92 -28.65 35.11
CA THR A 16 59.26 -28.23 34.71
C THR A 16 59.18 -27.05 33.72
N GLU A 17 60.29 -26.34 33.52
CA GLU A 17 60.42 -25.35 32.44
C GLU A 17 60.13 -25.98 31.06
N GLY A 18 60.53 -27.25 30.88
CA GLY A 18 60.24 -28.03 29.68
C GLY A 18 58.74 -28.24 29.44
N ASP A 19 57.97 -28.47 30.50
CA ASP A 19 56.50 -28.61 30.42
C ASP A 19 55.83 -27.31 30.00
N GLN A 20 56.29 -26.18 30.55
CA GLN A 20 55.81 -24.85 30.19
C GLN A 20 56.10 -24.54 28.71
N LYS A 21 57.31 -24.85 28.24
CA LYS A 21 57.70 -24.66 26.84
C LYS A 21 56.86 -25.53 25.90
N THR A 22 56.59 -26.77 26.30
CA THR A 22 55.74 -27.69 25.54
C THR A 22 54.30 -27.17 25.45
N PHE A 23 53.75 -26.70 26.57
CA PHE A 23 52.41 -26.11 26.61
C PHE A 23 52.29 -24.90 25.68
N ILE A 24 53.24 -23.94 25.76
CA ILE A 24 53.24 -22.75 24.90
C ILE A 24 53.36 -23.16 23.42
N THR A 25 54.20 -24.16 23.10
CA THR A 25 54.36 -24.66 21.74
C THR A 25 53.05 -25.25 21.19
N ASN A 26 52.37 -26.08 21.99
CA ASN A 26 51.10 -26.68 21.62
C ASN A 26 49.99 -25.62 21.46
N LEU A 27 49.94 -24.64 22.36
CA LEU A 27 48.99 -23.53 22.26
C LEU A 27 49.21 -22.73 20.97
N ARG A 28 50.46 -22.43 20.62
CA ARG A 28 50.79 -21.73 19.36
C ARG A 28 50.39 -22.56 18.14
N ALA A 29 50.63 -23.87 18.16
CA ALA A 29 50.23 -24.77 17.08
C ALA A 29 48.71 -24.81 16.91
N PHE A 30 47.96 -24.94 18.01
CA PHE A 30 46.50 -24.89 18.01
C PHE A 30 45.98 -23.56 17.46
N LEU A 31 46.46 -22.43 17.99
CA LEU A 31 46.04 -21.11 17.54
C LEU A 31 46.39 -20.85 16.07
N ALA A 32 47.54 -21.32 15.60
CA ALA A 32 47.91 -21.23 14.18
C ALA A 32 47.00 -22.06 13.29
N GLY A 33 46.54 -23.23 13.76
CA GLY A 33 45.57 -24.07 13.05
C GLY A 33 44.18 -23.44 12.96
N VAL A 34 43.77 -22.67 13.97
CA VAL A 34 42.44 -22.02 14.02
C VAL A 34 42.44 -20.64 13.35
N LEU A 35 43.48 -19.83 13.59
CA LEU A 35 43.53 -18.41 13.22
C LEU A 35 44.47 -18.11 12.06
N GLY A 36 45.21 -19.11 11.58
CA GLY A 36 46.29 -18.94 10.61
C GLY A 36 47.59 -18.43 11.22
N THR A 37 48.62 -18.30 10.38
CA THR A 37 49.99 -17.97 10.80
C THR A 37 50.36 -16.49 10.65
N ALA A 38 49.46 -15.66 10.10
CA ALA A 38 49.75 -14.26 9.78
C ALA A 38 49.81 -13.33 11.01
N GLY A 39 49.25 -13.74 12.15
CA GLY A 39 49.36 -12.99 13.41
C GLY A 39 48.58 -11.67 13.47
N THR A 40 47.72 -11.39 12.50
CA THR A 40 46.86 -10.19 12.48
C THR A 40 45.41 -10.55 12.83
N ALA A 41 44.70 -9.59 13.45
CA ALA A 41 43.27 -9.76 13.75
C ALA A 41 42.42 -9.94 12.49
N GLU A 42 42.85 -9.36 11.36
CA GLU A 42 42.17 -9.52 10.07
C GLU A 42 42.28 -10.94 9.53
N ALA A 43 43.49 -11.51 9.50
CA ALA A 43 43.67 -12.90 9.07
C ALA A 43 42.92 -13.89 9.96
N ALA A 44 42.92 -13.64 11.28
CA ALA A 44 42.14 -14.43 12.24
C ALA A 44 40.63 -14.39 11.95
N ARG A 45 40.08 -13.20 11.65
CA ARG A 45 38.66 -13.06 11.28
C ARG A 45 38.33 -13.81 9.99
N THR A 46 39.19 -13.70 8.98
CA THR A 46 39.04 -14.41 7.71
C THR A 46 39.07 -15.93 7.93
N ALA A 47 40.01 -16.44 8.72
CA ALA A 47 40.13 -17.86 9.05
C ALA A 47 38.88 -18.40 9.79
N LEU A 48 38.29 -17.58 10.66
CA LEU A 48 37.06 -17.91 11.38
C LEU A 48 35.78 -17.74 10.54
N GLY A 49 35.88 -17.21 9.31
CA GLY A 49 34.73 -16.90 8.47
C GLY A 49 33.83 -15.81 9.04
N THR A 50 34.34 -14.99 9.97
CA THR A 50 33.59 -13.87 10.53
C THR A 50 33.59 -12.70 9.54
N PRO A 51 32.43 -12.24 9.07
CA PRO A 51 32.34 -11.15 8.09
C PRO A 51 32.93 -9.85 8.65
N ALA A 52 33.60 -9.09 7.80
CA ALA A 52 34.06 -7.75 8.13
C ALA A 52 32.88 -6.80 8.37
N ALA A 53 33.12 -5.71 9.10
CA ALA A 53 32.07 -4.71 9.36
C ALA A 53 31.47 -4.11 8.07
N THR A 54 32.26 -4.06 6.99
CA THR A 54 31.82 -3.63 5.65
C THR A 54 30.95 -4.66 4.93
N GLU A 55 30.96 -5.91 5.36
CA GLU A 55 30.20 -7.03 4.80
C GLU A 55 28.88 -7.28 5.56
N VAL A 56 28.67 -6.62 6.70
CA VAL A 56 27.47 -6.76 7.53
C VAL A 56 26.46 -5.66 7.20
N LEU A 57 25.26 -6.06 6.79
CA LEU A 57 24.12 -5.16 6.66
C LEU A 57 23.64 -4.70 8.04
N THR A 58 24.02 -3.49 8.45
CA THR A 58 23.54 -2.90 9.70
C THR A 58 22.10 -2.39 9.54
N LYS A 59 21.22 -2.68 10.52
CA LYS A 59 19.82 -2.23 10.51
C LYS A 59 19.69 -0.71 10.35
N ALA A 60 20.65 0.06 10.87
CA ALA A 60 20.69 1.52 10.77
C ALA A 60 20.94 2.03 9.34
N GLY A 61 21.60 1.24 8.49
CA GLY A 61 21.95 1.66 7.13
C GLY A 61 20.78 1.60 6.14
N ASN A 62 19.66 0.94 6.46
CA ASN A 62 18.50 0.77 5.58
C ASN A 62 18.85 0.46 4.10
N LEU A 63 19.87 -0.37 3.86
CA LEU A 63 20.39 -0.69 2.52
C LEU A 63 20.99 0.50 1.73
N SER A 64 21.16 1.68 2.33
CA SER A 64 21.69 2.90 1.69
C SER A 64 23.15 2.81 1.25
N GLY A 65 23.89 1.84 1.80
CA GLY A 65 25.29 1.56 1.42
C GLY A 65 25.45 0.53 0.30
N LEU A 66 24.35 -0.04 -0.23
CA LEU A 66 24.47 -1.00 -1.33
C LEU A 66 24.57 -0.27 -2.66
N ALA A 67 25.73 -0.40 -3.31
CA ALA A 67 25.99 0.16 -4.64
C ALA A 67 24.93 -0.26 -5.68
N ASP A 68 24.32 -1.44 -5.49
CA ASP A 68 23.19 -1.91 -6.27
C ASP A 68 22.02 -2.31 -5.35
N ALA A 69 21.21 -1.30 -5.00
CA ALA A 69 20.00 -1.50 -4.22
C ALA A 69 18.98 -2.44 -4.91
N ALA A 70 19.06 -2.65 -6.24
CA ALA A 70 18.16 -3.55 -6.94
C ALA A 70 18.55 -5.02 -6.70
N VAL A 71 19.85 -5.34 -6.74
CA VAL A 71 20.37 -6.66 -6.38
C VAL A 71 20.09 -6.99 -4.91
N ALA A 72 20.23 -6.01 -4.01
CA ALA A 72 19.85 -6.16 -2.59
C ALA A 72 18.41 -6.66 -2.43
N LYS A 73 17.49 -5.96 -3.10
CA LYS A 73 16.06 -6.21 -3.03
C LYS A 73 15.73 -7.57 -3.62
N GLY A 74 16.36 -7.93 -4.73
CA GLY A 74 16.26 -9.27 -5.32
C GLY A 74 16.68 -10.38 -4.36
N ASN A 75 17.85 -10.26 -3.74
CA ASN A 75 18.39 -11.27 -2.81
C ASN A 75 17.56 -11.43 -1.51
N LEU A 76 16.90 -10.36 -1.05
CA LEU A 76 15.99 -10.40 0.09
C LEU A 76 14.60 -10.96 -0.27
N GLY A 77 14.37 -11.36 -1.53
CA GLY A 77 13.05 -11.77 -2.00
C GLY A 77 12.03 -10.63 -2.05
N LEU A 78 12.49 -9.39 -1.87
CA LEU A 78 11.70 -8.17 -2.00
C LEU A 78 11.54 -7.87 -3.49
N THR A 79 10.73 -8.69 -4.15
CA THR A 79 10.27 -8.38 -5.50
C THR A 79 9.52 -7.05 -5.49
N LEU A 80 9.48 -6.34 -6.62
CA LEU A 80 8.66 -5.13 -6.74
C LEU A 80 7.20 -5.42 -6.35
N ALA A 81 6.73 -6.66 -6.58
CA ALA A 81 5.43 -7.17 -6.13
C ALA A 81 5.29 -7.26 -4.60
N GLY A 82 6.37 -7.57 -3.86
CA GLY A 82 6.39 -7.57 -2.39
C GLY A 82 6.36 -6.17 -1.77
N LEU A 83 7.01 -5.18 -2.40
CA LEU A 83 6.90 -3.77 -2.01
C LEU A 83 5.48 -3.22 -2.22
N LEU A 84 4.80 -3.74 -3.23
CA LEU A 84 3.43 -3.39 -3.58
C LEU A 84 2.37 -4.07 -2.70
N ASN A 85 2.72 -4.92 -1.72
CA ASN A 85 1.70 -5.46 -0.80
C ASN A 85 1.37 -4.51 0.37
N VAL A 86 2.03 -3.34 0.46
CA VAL A 86 1.51 -2.15 1.18
C VAL A 86 0.95 -1.12 0.21
N ALA A 87 1.04 -1.35 -1.11
CA ALA A 87 0.09 -0.69 -2.01
C ALA A 87 -1.25 -1.35 -1.70
N GLN A 88 -2.04 -0.67 -0.88
CA GLN A 88 -3.48 -0.93 -0.78
C GLN A 88 -3.95 -1.19 -2.20
N SER A 89 -4.42 -2.40 -2.47
CA SER A 89 -4.80 -2.83 -3.81
C SER A 89 -6.12 -2.14 -4.16
N TRP A 90 -6.01 -0.85 -4.43
CA TRP A 90 -7.00 -0.08 -5.18
C TRP A 90 -6.81 -0.48 -6.64
N THR A 91 -7.13 -1.74 -6.97
CA THR A 91 -7.10 -2.27 -8.35
C THR A 91 -8.01 -1.48 -9.29
N LYS A 92 -8.90 -0.67 -8.70
CA LYS A 92 -9.54 0.46 -9.36
C LYS A 92 -9.17 1.73 -8.59
N PRO A 93 -8.85 2.83 -9.28
CA PRO A 93 -8.44 4.05 -8.59
C PRO A 93 -9.53 4.49 -7.60
N GLN A 94 -9.16 4.81 -6.36
CA GLN A 94 -9.90 5.79 -5.56
C GLN A 94 -9.76 7.11 -6.33
N ARG A 95 -10.71 7.37 -7.23
CA ARG A 95 -10.55 8.29 -8.36
C ARG A 95 -11.41 9.54 -8.15
N PRO A 96 -10.98 10.54 -7.36
CA PRO A 96 -11.64 11.83 -7.39
C PRO A 96 -11.44 12.58 -8.73
N ILE A 97 -10.90 11.95 -9.79
CA ILE A 97 -10.44 12.64 -11.01
C ILE A 97 -11.20 12.29 -12.31
N ALA A 98 -11.86 11.13 -12.48
CA ALA A 98 -12.67 10.93 -13.70
C ALA A 98 -14.15 11.18 -13.39
N THR A 99 -14.50 12.46 -13.47
CA THR A 99 -15.89 12.87 -13.69
C THR A 99 -16.14 12.85 -15.19
N ASP A 100 -17.10 12.04 -15.62
CA ASP A 100 -17.63 12.12 -16.98
C ASP A 100 -18.40 13.43 -17.14
N THR A 101 -17.89 14.36 -17.95
CA THR A 101 -18.52 15.66 -18.19
C THR A 101 -18.95 15.76 -19.64
N ARG A 102 -20.26 15.87 -19.88
CA ARG A 102 -20.81 15.94 -21.25
C ARG A 102 -22.13 16.70 -21.34
N THR A 103 -22.46 17.13 -22.54
CA THR A 103 -23.80 17.63 -22.88
C THR A 103 -24.59 16.51 -23.56
N ALA A 104 -25.77 16.16 -23.06
CA ALA A 104 -26.55 15.04 -23.58
C ALA A 104 -28.07 15.22 -23.43
N GLY A 105 -28.83 14.44 -24.20
CA GLY A 105 -30.28 14.33 -24.12
C GLY A 105 -30.74 13.01 -24.74
N GLY A 106 -32.01 12.65 -24.60
CA GLY A 106 -32.50 11.31 -24.91
C GLY A 106 -31.99 10.28 -23.90
N THR A 107 -31.78 9.03 -24.32
CA THR A 107 -31.30 7.97 -23.41
C THR A 107 -29.78 7.99 -23.27
N VAL A 108 -29.28 8.04 -22.03
CA VAL A 108 -27.83 8.04 -21.72
C VAL A 108 -27.46 6.84 -20.86
N THR A 109 -26.46 6.09 -21.30
CA THR A 109 -25.82 5.02 -20.51
C THR A 109 -24.62 5.59 -19.77
N LEU A 110 -24.61 5.44 -18.44
CA LEU A 110 -23.49 5.80 -17.58
C LEU A 110 -22.52 4.64 -17.42
N ASP A 111 -21.22 4.90 -17.58
CA ASP A 111 -20.17 3.88 -17.46
C ASP A 111 -19.49 3.92 -16.09
N PHE A 112 -19.93 3.05 -15.19
CA PHE A 112 -19.36 2.91 -13.84
C PHE A 112 -18.09 2.05 -13.82
N THR A 113 -17.74 1.40 -14.94
CA THR A 113 -16.46 0.72 -15.07
C THR A 113 -15.33 1.72 -15.28
N GLN A 114 -15.65 2.87 -15.87
CA GLN A 114 -14.71 3.93 -16.20
C GLN A 114 -14.76 5.13 -15.24
N TYR A 115 -15.96 5.53 -14.79
CA TYR A 115 -16.20 6.76 -14.03
C TYR A 115 -16.89 6.52 -12.68
N GLN A 116 -16.60 7.38 -11.71
CA GLN A 116 -17.24 7.37 -10.38
C GLN A 116 -18.13 8.60 -10.15
N ASN A 117 -17.95 9.65 -10.96
CA ASN A 117 -18.80 10.83 -10.90
C ASN A 117 -19.23 11.22 -12.31
N PHE A 118 -20.38 11.86 -12.41
CA PHE A 118 -20.97 12.26 -13.69
C PHE A 118 -21.47 13.69 -13.58
N ALA A 119 -21.27 14.49 -14.62
CA ALA A 119 -21.76 15.85 -14.77
C ALA A 119 -22.38 16.00 -16.17
N ILE A 120 -23.70 16.01 -16.24
CA ILE A 120 -24.45 16.05 -17.49
C ILE A 120 -25.16 17.39 -17.61
N THR A 121 -24.81 18.15 -18.64
CA THR A 121 -25.60 19.32 -19.06
C THR A 121 -26.66 18.86 -20.05
N LEU A 122 -27.93 19.19 -19.81
CA LEU A 122 -29.00 18.71 -20.69
C LEU A 122 -29.08 19.51 -21.99
N SER A 123 -29.05 18.84 -23.15
CA SER A 123 -29.43 19.43 -24.44
C SER A 123 -30.91 19.24 -24.80
N SER A 124 -31.56 18.28 -24.15
CA SER A 124 -32.99 17.98 -24.22
C SER A 124 -33.36 17.08 -23.04
N ALA A 125 -34.61 16.61 -22.96
CA ALA A 125 -35.03 15.70 -21.89
C ALA A 125 -34.14 14.45 -21.83
N LEU A 126 -33.65 14.12 -20.65
CA LEU A 126 -32.75 12.98 -20.41
C LEU A 126 -33.52 11.76 -19.90
N THR A 127 -33.09 10.56 -20.29
CA THR A 127 -33.49 9.28 -19.70
C THR A 127 -32.23 8.50 -19.32
N LEU A 128 -32.07 8.10 -18.05
CA LEU A 128 -30.93 7.26 -17.66
C LEU A 128 -31.14 5.81 -18.11
N GLY A 129 -30.39 5.35 -19.11
CA GLY A 129 -30.43 3.97 -19.61
C GLY A 129 -29.86 2.95 -18.61
N ALA A 130 -29.79 1.69 -19.05
CA ALA A 130 -29.05 0.66 -18.34
C ALA A 130 -27.55 1.05 -18.30
N PRO A 131 -26.93 1.06 -17.11
CA PRO A 131 -25.53 1.45 -16.95
C PRO A 131 -24.56 0.35 -17.39
N THR A 132 -23.33 0.74 -17.76
CA THR A 132 -22.22 -0.22 -17.92
C THR A 132 -21.62 -0.49 -16.53
N ILE A 133 -21.76 -1.73 -16.05
CA ILE A 133 -21.35 -2.17 -14.71
C ILE A 133 -20.69 -3.54 -14.80
N ASP A 134 -19.62 -3.77 -14.05
CA ASP A 134 -18.99 -5.08 -13.85
C ASP A 134 -19.05 -5.53 -12.38
N ALA A 135 -18.62 -6.76 -12.09
CA ALA A 135 -18.63 -7.31 -10.72
C ALA A 135 -17.79 -6.51 -9.72
N ASN A 136 -16.80 -5.74 -10.21
CA ASN A 136 -15.92 -4.93 -9.38
C ASN A 136 -16.50 -3.54 -9.08
N CYS A 137 -17.67 -3.21 -9.64
CA CYS A 137 -18.37 -1.97 -9.35
C CYS A 137 -19.25 -2.07 -8.09
N ALA A 138 -19.56 -3.27 -7.60
CA ALA A 138 -20.34 -3.44 -6.37
C ALA A 138 -19.66 -2.77 -5.17
N GLY A 139 -20.42 -2.00 -4.39
CA GLY A 139 -19.94 -1.20 -3.26
C GLY A 139 -19.40 0.19 -3.66
N GLN A 140 -19.30 0.50 -4.95
CA GLN A 140 -18.92 1.85 -5.39
C GLN A 140 -20.02 2.86 -5.02
N LYS A 141 -19.58 4.03 -4.56
CA LYS A 141 -20.43 5.19 -4.25
C LYS A 141 -19.91 6.42 -5.01
N GLY A 142 -20.79 7.35 -5.33
CA GLY A 142 -20.43 8.56 -6.07
C GLY A 142 -21.62 9.49 -6.29
N THR A 143 -21.45 10.43 -7.21
CA THR A 143 -22.44 11.47 -7.51
C THR A 143 -22.72 11.60 -9.01
N ILE A 144 -23.99 11.86 -9.35
CA ILE A 144 -24.43 12.25 -10.69
C ILE A 144 -25.03 13.65 -10.59
N ARG A 145 -24.44 14.62 -11.28
CA ARG A 145 -24.94 15.98 -11.43
C ARG A 145 -25.64 16.14 -12.75
N ILE A 146 -26.85 16.71 -12.72
CA ILE A 146 -27.65 17.03 -13.90
C ILE A 146 -27.93 18.53 -13.89
N ILE A 147 -27.53 19.23 -14.95
CA ILE A 147 -27.53 20.70 -15.04
C ILE A 147 -28.58 21.14 -16.05
N ALA A 148 -29.56 21.93 -15.59
CA ALA A 148 -30.68 22.56 -16.29
C ALA A 148 -31.66 21.59 -16.99
N GLY A 149 -32.95 21.91 -17.05
CA GLY A 149 -33.93 21.17 -17.87
C GLY A 149 -34.76 20.10 -17.15
N SER A 150 -35.14 19.02 -17.82
CA SER A 150 -35.96 17.93 -17.24
C SER A 150 -35.32 16.57 -17.52
N TYR A 151 -35.23 15.69 -16.53
CA TYR A 151 -34.67 14.35 -16.68
C TYR A 151 -35.61 13.29 -16.12
N THR A 152 -35.52 12.07 -16.65
CA THR A 152 -36.27 10.88 -16.24
C THR A 152 -35.31 9.76 -15.83
N THR A 153 -35.65 9.04 -14.76
CA THR A 153 -35.03 7.76 -14.43
C THR A 153 -36.05 6.66 -14.77
N PRO A 154 -35.80 5.82 -15.79
CA PRO A 154 -36.70 4.72 -16.07
C PRO A 154 -36.60 3.73 -14.90
N GLY A 155 -37.76 3.27 -14.41
CA GLY A 155 -37.81 2.20 -13.42
C GLY A 155 -37.00 0.98 -13.89
N GLY A 156 -36.44 0.22 -12.95
CA GLY A 156 -35.52 -0.89 -13.24
C GLY A 156 -34.25 -0.77 -12.41
N TRP A 157 -33.10 -0.58 -13.05
CA TRP A 157 -31.77 -0.44 -12.42
C TRP A 157 -31.68 0.66 -11.35
N TRP A 158 -32.49 1.70 -11.53
CA TRP A 158 -32.54 2.91 -10.71
C TRP A 158 -33.58 2.79 -9.59
N THR A 159 -33.37 1.84 -8.68
CA THR A 159 -34.33 1.58 -7.57
C THR A 159 -34.12 2.51 -6.39
N GLY A 160 -35.20 2.92 -5.73
CA GLY A 160 -35.13 3.58 -4.44
C GLY A 160 -34.91 5.09 -4.45
N LEU A 161 -35.31 5.81 -5.53
CA LEU A 161 -35.44 7.27 -5.50
C LEU A 161 -36.31 7.69 -4.30
N LYS A 162 -35.66 8.09 -3.20
CA LYS A 162 -36.30 8.75 -2.08
C LYS A 162 -35.95 10.22 -2.21
N ARG A 163 -36.94 11.05 -2.52
CA ARG A 163 -36.79 12.48 -2.29
C ARG A 163 -36.76 12.66 -0.77
N VAL A 164 -35.72 13.28 -0.25
CA VAL A 164 -35.78 13.88 1.08
C VAL A 164 -36.32 15.28 0.83
N SER A 165 -37.64 15.47 0.95
CA SER A 165 -38.18 16.83 0.98
C SER A 165 -37.72 17.54 2.25
N SER A 166 -37.72 18.87 2.23
CA SER A 166 -37.42 19.72 3.39
C SER A 166 -38.34 19.45 4.59
N ASP A 167 -39.49 18.80 4.38
CA ASP A 167 -40.44 18.35 5.39
C ASP A 167 -40.21 16.91 5.92
N GLY A 168 -39.18 16.21 5.43
CA GLY A 168 -38.85 14.85 5.87
C GLY A 168 -39.73 13.73 5.28
N THR A 169 -40.65 14.05 4.37
CA THR A 169 -41.56 13.06 3.76
C THR A 169 -40.82 12.22 2.71
N THR A 170 -40.96 10.88 2.77
CA THR A 170 -40.28 9.94 1.87
C THR A 170 -41.22 9.35 0.82
N THR A 171 -41.71 10.15 -0.11
CA THR A 171 -42.40 9.64 -1.31
C THR A 171 -41.41 9.35 -2.43
N MET A 172 -41.63 8.26 -3.18
CA MET A 172 -40.95 8.02 -4.44
C MET A 172 -41.30 9.15 -5.40
N ALA A 173 -40.41 10.14 -5.53
CA ALA A 173 -40.70 11.30 -6.36
C ALA A 173 -40.60 10.89 -7.82
N SER A 174 -41.72 10.90 -8.52
CA SER A 174 -41.70 11.24 -9.94
C SER A 174 -41.08 12.64 -10.05
N LEU A 175 -39.92 12.71 -10.71
CA LEU A 175 -39.49 13.83 -11.55
C LEU A 175 -39.75 15.26 -11.05
N ALA A 176 -38.70 15.95 -10.60
CA ALA A 176 -38.73 17.41 -10.56
C ALA A 176 -38.25 17.97 -11.91
N SER A 177 -39.09 18.75 -12.58
CA SER A 177 -38.63 19.69 -13.61
C SER A 177 -37.62 20.64 -12.96
N LEU A 178 -36.37 20.66 -13.41
CA LEU A 178 -35.40 21.65 -12.93
C LEU A 178 -35.70 22.98 -13.63
N PRO A 179 -35.53 24.12 -12.94
CA PRO A 179 -35.50 25.41 -13.62
C PRO A 179 -34.37 25.42 -14.66
N SER A 180 -34.42 26.34 -15.63
CA SER A 180 -33.45 26.45 -16.74
C SER A 180 -32.00 26.68 -16.30
N SER A 181 -31.76 26.91 -15.01
CA SER A 181 -30.44 27.04 -14.38
C SER A 181 -30.25 26.11 -13.16
N GLY A 182 -31.20 25.21 -12.88
CA GLY A 182 -31.16 24.36 -11.68
C GLY A 182 -30.18 23.18 -11.80
N VAL A 183 -29.62 22.75 -10.68
CA VAL A 183 -28.77 21.56 -10.61
C VAL A 183 -29.45 20.50 -9.74
N ALA A 184 -29.59 19.29 -10.30
CA ALA A 184 -29.94 18.10 -9.55
C ALA A 184 -28.67 17.33 -9.19
N ARG A 185 -28.61 16.84 -7.95
CA ARG A 185 -27.59 15.91 -7.51
C ARG A 185 -28.22 14.60 -7.09
N LEU A 186 -27.68 13.51 -7.62
CA LEU A 186 -28.06 12.15 -7.28
C LEU A 186 -26.84 11.47 -6.64
N ASP A 187 -26.92 11.17 -5.35
CA ASP A 187 -25.93 10.35 -4.66
C ASP A 187 -26.28 8.88 -4.85
N TYR A 188 -25.31 8.03 -5.15
CA TYR A 188 -25.58 6.63 -5.49
C TYR A 188 -24.69 5.63 -4.76
N GLU A 189 -25.17 4.38 -4.71
CA GLU A 189 -24.42 3.18 -4.37
C GLU A 189 -24.74 2.07 -5.37
N VAL A 190 -23.71 1.44 -5.94
CA VAL A 190 -23.85 0.23 -6.74
C VAL A 190 -24.00 -0.97 -5.80
N ILE A 191 -25.20 -1.54 -5.72
CA ILE A 191 -25.52 -2.66 -4.81
C ILE A 191 -25.08 -3.99 -5.42
N SER A 192 -25.27 -4.14 -6.74
CA SER A 192 -24.90 -5.33 -7.49
C SER A 192 -24.69 -5.01 -8.97
N THR A 193 -24.30 -6.00 -9.76
CA THR A 193 -24.20 -5.90 -11.23
C THR A 193 -25.52 -5.64 -11.93
N SER A 194 -26.63 -5.55 -11.20
CA SER A 194 -27.99 -5.35 -11.72
C SER A 194 -28.77 -4.28 -10.97
N ARG A 195 -28.15 -3.57 -10.02
CA ARG A 195 -28.87 -2.69 -9.09
C ARG A 195 -28.03 -1.52 -8.60
N ILE A 196 -28.57 -0.31 -8.75
CA ILE A 196 -28.07 0.91 -8.13
C ILE A 196 -29.14 1.44 -7.17
N ALA A 197 -28.71 1.82 -5.96
CA ALA A 197 -29.51 2.61 -5.02
C ALA A 197 -29.14 4.09 -5.17
N VAL A 198 -30.15 4.97 -5.20
CA VAL A 198 -29.95 6.41 -5.44
C VAL A 198 -30.75 7.25 -4.46
N ALA A 199 -30.13 8.30 -3.92
CA ALA A 199 -30.77 9.39 -3.18
C ALA A 199 -30.71 10.68 -4.00
N TYR A 200 -31.79 11.46 -3.98
CA TYR A 200 -31.92 12.69 -4.77
C TYR A 200 -31.99 13.93 -3.89
N SER A 201 -31.19 14.95 -4.23
CA SER A 201 -31.29 16.32 -3.71
C SER A 201 -31.33 17.34 -4.85
N VAL A 202 -32.15 18.38 -4.68
CA VAL A 202 -32.08 19.60 -5.50
C VAL A 202 -31.00 20.46 -4.85
N GLU A 203 -29.95 20.85 -5.59
CA GLU A 203 -29.09 21.93 -5.12
C GLU A 203 -29.89 23.23 -5.33
N GLU A 204 -30.35 23.87 -4.24
CA GLU A 204 -30.95 25.21 -4.34
C GLU A 204 -29.91 26.17 -4.94
N ALA A 205 -30.35 26.95 -5.92
CA ALA A 205 -29.52 27.92 -6.63
C ALA A 205 -29.13 29.11 -5.75
#